data_AF-A0A2M7CBG0-F1
#
_entry.id   AF-A0A2M7CBG0-F1
#
_cell.length_a   1.000
_cell.length_b   1.000
_cell.length_c   1.000
_cell.angle_alpha   90.00
_cell.angle_beta   90.00
_cell.angle_gamma   90.00
#
_symmetry.space_group_name_H-M   'P 1'
#
loop_
_entity.id
_entity.type
_entity.pdbx_description
1 polymer ?
#
loop_
_entity_poly.entity_id
_entity_poly.type
_entity_poly.pdbx_seq_one_letter_code
_entity_poly.pdbx_strand_id
1 'polypeptide(L)'
;MKCPKCQFENSEDAKFCNECGNKLEIACPSCSKINPLNSKFCNECGHKITVISPDQPSKELSFDEKLAKIQRYLPKDLTQKILAQRDRIEGERKQVTVMFCDMEGFTSLTEKLGSEETYSLMDEVYEILIHKVHDYEGTVNELTGDGIMALFGAPIALEDAPQRAIRSALAIHREINKFSKQLKSEKRIPSIKMRIGIHTGPVVVGTLGNDLRVEFKAVGDTVNLASRMEGLAEPGTTYVTEETFKLTEGLFRFESLGEKLVKGKEEPVKVYQVIAPSTRRTRFEVSAERGLTPFVGRDRELELLLDGFERVKAGKGQAFSIVSEAGVGKSRLLYEFRKAVANEDVTFLEGRCLSYGRSVAYHPVIDVLKSNFDIHEGERDQEIRGKVKKGLELIGVDEPSTLPYLLELLSVKDSGIDQISMSPEAKKDRIIEACRKIVLKGSEIRPLIIAFEDLHWLDKSSEDVLKSHLESIPGSRVLL
;
A
#
# COMPACT_ATOMS: atom_id res chain seq x y z
N MET A 1 34.55 1.81 -50.39
CA MET A 1 34.42 1.72 -48.91
C MET A 1 33.58 0.51 -48.48
N LYS A 2 33.95 -0.19 -47.40
CA LYS A 2 33.17 -1.35 -46.90
C LYS A 2 32.03 -0.90 -45.97
N CYS A 3 30.84 -1.49 -46.12
CA CYS A 3 29.70 -1.23 -45.25
C CYS A 3 29.98 -1.76 -43.83
N PRO A 4 29.81 -0.97 -42.77
CA PRO A 4 30.07 -1.44 -41.40
C PRO A 4 29.05 -2.48 -40.92
N LYS A 5 27.90 -2.60 -41.59
CA LYS A 5 26.83 -3.53 -41.22
C LYS A 5 26.91 -4.90 -41.93
N CYS A 6 27.18 -4.92 -43.24
CA CYS A 6 27.25 -6.16 -44.04
C CYS A 6 28.60 -6.42 -44.72
N GLN A 7 29.59 -5.54 -44.52
CA GLN A 7 30.92 -5.59 -45.13
C GLN A 7 31.00 -5.52 -46.67
N PHE A 8 29.86 -5.34 -47.36
CA PHE A 8 29.81 -5.12 -48.81
C PHE A 8 30.67 -3.93 -49.26
N GLU A 9 31.33 -4.08 -50.41
CA GLU A 9 32.20 -3.05 -50.99
C GLU A 9 31.37 -2.09 -51.86
N ASN A 10 31.31 -0.82 -51.46
CA ASN A 10 30.59 0.25 -52.14
C ASN A 10 31.57 1.24 -52.77
N SER A 11 31.14 1.99 -53.80
CA SER A 11 31.93 3.10 -54.35
C SER A 11 32.19 4.19 -53.29
N GLU A 12 33.22 5.02 -53.50
CA GLU A 12 33.59 6.06 -52.52
C GLU A 12 32.52 7.16 -52.39
N ASP A 13 31.71 7.37 -53.42
CA ASP A 13 30.63 8.38 -53.45
C ASP A 13 29.26 7.83 -52.99
N ALA A 14 29.20 6.57 -52.53
CA ALA A 14 27.94 5.92 -52.17
C ALA A 14 27.41 6.44 -50.82
N LYS A 15 26.25 7.11 -50.84
CA LYS A 15 25.56 7.61 -49.63
C LYS A 15 24.90 6.53 -48.79
N PHE A 16 24.56 5.41 -49.43
CA PHE A 16 23.93 4.24 -48.83
C PHE A 16 24.61 2.97 -49.35
N CYS A 17 24.58 1.91 -48.56
CA CYS A 17 25.07 0.61 -48.99
C CYS A 17 24.12 0.01 -50.04
N ASN A 18 24.68 -0.39 -51.19
CA ASN A 18 23.95 -0.97 -52.31
C ASN A 18 23.34 -2.34 -52.01
N GLU A 19 23.77 -3.03 -50.94
CA GLU A 19 23.23 -4.34 -50.55
C GLU A 19 22.19 -4.23 -49.42
N CYS A 20 22.48 -3.51 -48.33
CA CYS A 20 21.62 -3.50 -47.13
C CYS A 20 20.92 -2.16 -46.84
N GLY A 21 21.14 -1.13 -47.67
CA GLY A 21 20.54 0.19 -47.49
C GLY A 21 21.09 1.02 -46.31
N ASN A 22 22.10 0.53 -45.59
CA ASN A 22 22.69 1.26 -44.46
C ASN A 22 23.34 2.57 -44.94
N LYS A 23 23.07 3.69 -44.26
CA LYS A 23 23.65 4.98 -44.60
C LYS A 23 25.17 4.96 -44.35
N LEU A 24 25.96 5.47 -45.29
CA LEU A 24 27.44 5.45 -45.26
C LEU A 24 28.05 6.84 -44.99
N GLU A 25 27.20 7.84 -44.74
CA GLU A 25 27.58 9.21 -44.44
C GLU A 25 26.91 9.69 -43.14
N ILE A 26 27.62 10.51 -42.38
CA ILE A 26 27.16 11.15 -41.15
C ILE A 26 27.29 12.67 -41.27
N ALA A 27 26.26 13.41 -40.86
CA ALA A 27 26.32 14.87 -40.78
C ALA A 27 26.93 15.29 -39.44
N CYS A 28 27.87 16.24 -39.48
CA CYS A 28 28.44 16.80 -38.27
C CYS A 28 27.36 17.53 -37.45
N PRO A 29 27.18 17.23 -36.15
CA PRO A 29 26.15 17.88 -35.33
C PRO A 29 26.44 19.37 -35.09
N SER A 30 27.69 19.81 -35.24
CA SER A 30 28.08 21.21 -34.99
C SER A 30 27.99 22.11 -36.23
N CYS A 31 28.27 21.61 -37.44
CA CYS A 31 28.32 22.42 -38.67
C CYS A 31 27.53 21.83 -39.84
N SER A 32 26.84 20.71 -39.65
CA SER A 32 26.03 20.00 -40.64
C SER A 32 26.79 19.47 -41.87
N LYS A 33 28.13 19.57 -41.91
CA LYS A 33 28.93 19.00 -43.00
C LYS A 33 28.82 17.47 -43.06
N ILE A 34 28.65 16.94 -44.26
CA ILE A 34 28.62 15.50 -44.53
C ILE A 34 30.04 14.93 -44.46
N ASN A 35 30.22 13.91 -43.65
CA ASN A 35 31.48 13.21 -43.43
C ASN A 35 31.27 11.69 -43.70
N PRO A 36 32.29 10.96 -44.15
CA PRO A 36 32.24 9.49 -44.20
C PRO A 36 31.91 8.89 -42.83
N LEU A 37 31.16 7.79 -42.77
CA LEU A 37 30.71 7.18 -41.51
C LEU A 37 31.85 6.82 -40.53
N ASN A 38 33.06 6.58 -41.06
CA ASN A 38 34.24 6.21 -40.26
C ASN A 38 35.02 7.42 -39.72
N SER A 39 34.57 8.65 -40.00
CA SER A 39 35.24 9.87 -39.54
C SER A 39 35.07 10.05 -38.03
N LYS A 40 36.19 10.01 -37.29
CA LYS A 40 36.21 10.33 -35.85
C LYS A 40 36.08 11.82 -35.55
N PHE A 41 36.40 12.66 -36.53
CA PHE A 41 36.35 14.12 -36.45
C PHE A 41 35.78 14.68 -37.75
N CYS A 42 35.09 15.82 -37.65
CA CYS A 42 34.63 16.56 -38.81
C CYS A 42 35.81 17.14 -39.58
N ASN A 43 35.86 16.88 -40.89
CA ASN A 43 36.92 17.38 -41.78
C ASN A 43 36.87 18.90 -42.05
N GLU A 44 35.88 19.61 -41.51
CA GLU A 44 35.72 21.06 -41.71
C GLU A 44 35.88 21.85 -40.41
N CYS A 45 35.15 21.49 -39.34
CA CYS A 45 35.20 22.23 -38.07
C CYS A 45 36.03 21.54 -36.96
N GLY A 46 36.56 20.35 -37.21
CA GLY A 46 37.32 19.58 -36.21
C GLY A 46 36.49 18.99 -35.06
N HIS A 47 35.16 19.18 -35.06
CA HIS A 47 34.28 18.62 -34.02
C HIS A 47 34.33 17.09 -34.00
N LYS A 48 34.42 16.48 -32.80
CA LYS A 48 34.45 15.03 -32.65
C LYS A 48 33.11 14.43 -33.05
N ILE A 49 33.10 13.55 -34.04
CA ILE A 49 31.90 12.86 -34.50
C ILE A 49 31.90 11.50 -33.81
N THR A 50 31.02 11.34 -32.82
CA THR A 50 30.91 10.10 -32.03
C THR A 50 30.27 9.03 -32.91
N VAL A 51 31.08 8.17 -33.52
CA VAL A 51 30.58 6.96 -34.16
C VAL A 51 30.15 6.01 -33.06
N ILE A 52 28.83 5.82 -32.91
CA ILE A 52 28.26 4.79 -32.05
C ILE A 52 28.68 3.44 -32.65
N SER A 53 29.69 2.79 -32.06
CA SER A 53 29.97 1.39 -32.34
C SER A 53 28.75 0.57 -31.92
N PRO A 54 28.33 -0.48 -32.67
CA PRO A 54 27.16 -1.30 -32.33
C PRO A 54 27.27 -2.07 -31.00
N ASP A 55 28.42 -2.01 -30.31
CA ASP A 55 28.73 -2.74 -29.07
C ASP A 55 28.81 -1.86 -27.81
N GLN A 56 28.26 -0.65 -27.83
CA GLN A 56 28.02 0.09 -26.58
C GLN A 56 26.53 0.08 -26.23
N PRO A 57 26.10 -0.73 -25.24
CA PRO A 57 24.76 -0.57 -24.69
C PRO A 57 24.66 0.85 -24.12
N SER A 58 23.55 1.52 -24.43
CA SER A 58 23.02 2.59 -23.58
C SER A 58 23.17 2.15 -22.13
N LYS A 59 23.63 3.03 -21.22
CA LYS A 59 23.71 2.76 -19.78
C LYS A 59 22.30 2.47 -19.21
N GLU A 60 21.75 1.30 -19.54
CA GLU A 60 20.94 0.54 -18.62
C GLU A 60 21.91 0.12 -17.52
N LEU A 61 21.60 0.52 -16.29
CA LEU A 61 22.33 0.07 -15.11
C LEU A 61 22.53 -1.45 -15.20
N SER A 62 23.75 -1.91 -14.94
CA SER A 62 24.01 -3.35 -14.91
C SER A 62 23.08 -3.99 -13.87
N PHE A 63 22.69 -5.24 -14.09
CA PHE A 63 21.84 -5.96 -13.14
C PHE A 63 22.42 -5.90 -11.71
N ASP A 64 23.75 -5.92 -11.56
CA ASP A 64 24.43 -5.83 -10.27
C ASP A 64 24.32 -4.43 -9.62
N GLU A 65 24.29 -3.35 -10.42
CA GLU A 65 24.05 -1.98 -9.93
C GLU A 65 22.59 -1.77 -9.52
N LYS A 66 21.64 -2.35 -10.27
CA LYS A 66 20.20 -2.37 -9.90
C LYS A 66 20.00 -3.17 -8.61
N LEU A 67 20.66 -4.32 -8.48
CA LEU A 67 20.59 -5.19 -7.30
C LEU A 67 21.20 -4.50 -6.06
N ALA A 68 22.34 -3.82 -6.21
CA ALA A 68 22.97 -3.07 -5.12
C ALA A 68 22.10 -1.90 -4.63
N LYS A 69 21.38 -1.23 -5.55
CA LYS A 69 20.36 -0.23 -5.17
C LYS A 69 19.21 -0.89 -4.41
N ILE A 70 18.61 -1.97 -4.92
CA ILE A 70 17.50 -2.69 -4.25
C ILE A 70 17.91 -3.23 -2.87
N GLN A 71 19.12 -3.78 -2.74
CA GLN A 71 19.68 -4.29 -1.46
C GLN A 71 19.89 -3.20 -0.42
N ARG A 72 20.08 -1.94 -0.84
CA ARG A 72 20.20 -0.79 0.08
C ARG A 72 18.90 -0.48 0.81
N TYR A 73 17.76 -0.90 0.26
CA TYR A 73 16.42 -0.64 0.79
C TYR A 73 15.72 -1.91 1.35
N LEU A 74 16.38 -3.07 1.31
CA LEU A 74 15.89 -4.31 1.94
C LEU A 74 16.18 -4.28 3.45
N PRO A 75 15.18 -4.37 4.34
CA PRO A 75 15.43 -4.51 5.77
C PRO A 75 16.11 -5.86 6.06
N LYS A 76 17.08 -5.83 6.96
CA LYS A 76 17.90 -6.99 7.35
C LYS A 76 17.07 -8.22 7.78
N ASP A 77 15.89 -7.99 8.33
CA ASP A 77 14.98 -9.04 8.81
C ASP A 77 14.36 -9.85 7.66
N LEU A 78 14.12 -9.24 6.50
CA LEU A 78 13.63 -9.95 5.32
C LEU A 78 14.75 -10.79 4.71
N THR A 79 15.97 -10.26 4.66
CA THR A 79 17.16 -11.02 4.24
C THR A 79 17.36 -12.25 5.12
N GLN A 80 17.18 -12.13 6.44
CA GLN A 80 17.24 -13.27 7.36
C GLN A 80 16.09 -14.28 7.16
N LYS A 81 14.85 -13.82 6.94
CA LYS A 81 13.71 -14.71 6.67
C LYS A 81 13.85 -15.45 5.33
N ILE A 82 14.38 -14.80 4.30
CA ILE A 82 14.70 -15.40 3.00
C ILE A 82 15.82 -16.44 3.16
N LEU A 83 16.88 -16.11 3.92
CA LEU A 83 17.97 -17.03 4.23
C LEU A 83 17.51 -18.23 5.07
N ALA A 84 16.52 -18.07 5.96
CA ALA A 84 15.98 -19.15 6.78
C ALA A 84 15.11 -20.14 6.00
N GLN A 85 14.61 -19.76 4.81
CA GLN A 85 13.81 -20.61 3.92
C GLN A 85 14.61 -21.15 2.73
N ARG A 86 15.93 -20.92 2.71
CA ARG A 86 16.87 -21.24 1.60
C ARG A 86 16.84 -22.72 1.17
N ASP A 87 16.52 -23.63 2.08
CA ASP A 87 16.54 -25.09 1.83
C ASP A 87 15.17 -25.70 1.42
N ARG A 88 14.14 -24.88 1.14
CA ARG A 88 12.77 -25.39 0.87
C ARG A 88 12.07 -24.86 -0.39
N ILE A 89 12.73 -24.05 -1.22
CA ILE A 89 12.06 -23.35 -2.33
C ILE A 89 12.39 -24.02 -3.67
N GLU A 90 11.89 -25.22 -3.89
CA GLU A 90 11.86 -25.84 -5.23
C GLU A 90 10.42 -26.14 -5.66
N GLY A 91 9.92 -25.40 -6.65
CA GLY A 91 8.72 -25.77 -7.41
C GLY A 91 7.37 -25.58 -6.72
N GLU A 92 7.30 -24.84 -5.60
CA GLU A 92 6.04 -24.60 -4.91
C GLU A 92 5.12 -23.67 -5.73
N ARG A 93 3.88 -24.14 -5.99
CA ARG A 93 2.80 -23.30 -6.48
C ARG A 93 2.28 -22.44 -5.33
N LYS A 94 2.45 -21.13 -5.42
CA LYS A 94 1.93 -20.15 -4.44
C LYS A 94 0.96 -19.21 -5.11
N GLN A 95 -0.07 -18.80 -4.38
CA GLN A 95 -0.92 -17.71 -4.81
C GLN A 95 -0.27 -16.39 -4.44
N VAL A 96 -0.02 -15.54 -5.42
CA VAL A 96 0.73 -14.28 -5.27
C VAL A 96 -0.07 -13.16 -5.91
N THR A 97 0.04 -11.97 -5.34
CA THR A 97 -0.46 -10.75 -5.97
C THR A 97 0.69 -9.98 -6.58
N VAL A 98 0.61 -9.72 -7.88
CA VAL A 98 1.61 -8.98 -8.66
C VAL A 98 1.08 -7.58 -8.91
N MET A 99 1.91 -6.57 -8.66
CA MET A 99 1.63 -5.17 -8.94
C MET A 99 2.69 -4.62 -9.90
N PHE A 100 2.24 -4.02 -11.00
CA PHE A 100 3.05 -3.15 -11.84
C PHE A 100 2.65 -1.71 -11.59
N CYS A 101 3.64 -0.83 -11.51
CA CYS A 101 3.45 0.60 -11.32
C CYS A 101 4.37 1.32 -12.30
N ASP A 102 3.82 2.17 -13.16
CA ASP A 102 4.56 2.87 -14.22
C ASP A 102 4.23 4.36 -14.25
N MET A 103 5.20 5.20 -14.61
CA MET A 103 5.04 6.65 -14.69
C MET A 103 4.49 7.08 -16.06
N GLU A 104 3.41 7.87 -16.05
CA GLU A 104 2.91 8.47 -17.28
C GLU A 104 3.93 9.48 -17.86
N GLY A 105 4.19 9.37 -19.17
CA GLY A 105 4.86 10.42 -19.93
C GLY A 105 6.37 10.50 -19.69
N PHE A 106 6.98 9.46 -19.13
CA PHE A 106 8.41 9.39 -18.83
C PHE A 106 9.28 9.78 -20.04
N THR A 107 9.01 9.23 -21.24
CA THR A 107 9.78 9.55 -22.46
C THR A 107 9.77 11.03 -22.78
N SER A 108 8.59 11.67 -22.74
CA SER A 108 8.45 13.11 -23.02
C SER A 108 9.05 13.99 -21.93
N LEU A 109 9.16 13.47 -20.71
CA LEU A 109 9.80 14.16 -19.59
C LEU A 109 11.32 14.15 -19.74
N THR A 110 11.89 12.99 -20.12
CA THR A 110 13.33 12.81 -20.37
C THR A 110 13.85 13.73 -21.47
N GLU A 111 13.06 13.91 -22.54
CA GLU A 111 13.40 14.83 -23.64
C GLU A 111 13.44 16.29 -23.20
N LYS A 112 12.66 16.69 -22.19
CA LYS A 112 12.54 18.08 -21.73
C LYS A 112 13.54 18.44 -20.63
N LEU A 113 13.76 17.53 -19.67
CA LEU A 113 14.62 17.76 -18.51
C LEU A 113 16.07 17.34 -18.75
N GLY A 114 16.33 16.54 -19.78
CA GLY A 114 17.64 15.93 -19.99
C GLY A 114 17.91 14.76 -19.03
N SER A 115 18.93 13.97 -19.35
CA SER A 115 19.18 12.68 -18.70
C SER A 115 19.57 12.78 -17.22
N GLU A 116 20.24 13.85 -16.81
CA GLU A 116 20.74 14.00 -15.43
C GLU A 116 19.62 14.35 -14.45
N GLU A 117 18.81 15.37 -14.77
CA GLU A 117 17.66 15.77 -13.94
C GLU A 117 16.58 14.67 -13.90
N THR A 118 16.37 13.96 -15.01
CA THR A 118 15.45 12.82 -15.07
C THR A 118 15.89 11.69 -14.15
N TYR A 119 17.20 11.42 -14.07
CA TYR A 119 17.73 10.37 -13.20
C TYR A 119 17.54 10.71 -11.72
N SER A 120 17.82 11.96 -11.31
CA SER A 120 17.56 12.41 -9.94
C SER A 120 16.07 12.34 -9.58
N LEU A 121 15.20 12.76 -10.50
CA LEU A 121 13.75 12.66 -10.30
C LEU A 121 13.28 11.20 -10.14
N MET A 122 13.80 10.30 -10.97
CA MET A 122 13.47 8.88 -10.89
C MET A 122 13.97 8.24 -9.60
N ASP A 123 15.15 8.62 -9.11
CA ASP A 123 15.64 8.11 -7.83
C ASP A 123 14.69 8.49 -6.66
N GLU A 124 14.17 9.73 -6.63
CA GLU A 124 13.16 10.14 -5.64
C GLU A 124 11.83 9.38 -5.81
N VAL A 125 11.41 9.12 -7.05
CA VAL A 125 10.20 8.33 -7.33
C VAL A 125 10.38 6.88 -6.90
N TYR A 126 11.51 6.25 -7.22
CA TYR A 126 11.80 4.88 -6.80
C TYR A 126 11.80 4.75 -5.28
N GLU A 127 12.35 5.74 -4.57
CA GLU A 127 12.32 5.75 -3.11
C GLU A 127 10.88 5.73 -2.59
N ILE A 128 9.99 6.59 -3.11
CA ILE A 128 8.57 6.59 -2.74
C ILE A 128 7.93 5.23 -3.03
N LEU A 129 8.14 4.68 -4.22
CA LEU A 129 7.53 3.41 -4.64
C LEU A 129 7.99 2.24 -3.76
N ILE A 130 9.31 2.11 -3.54
CA ILE A 130 9.89 1.06 -2.71
C ILE A 130 9.39 1.16 -1.28
N HIS A 131 9.39 2.36 -0.68
CA HIS A 131 8.88 2.56 0.67
C HIS A 131 7.41 2.19 0.78
N LYS A 132 6.56 2.61 -0.17
CA LYS A 132 5.12 2.30 -0.12
C LYS A 132 4.76 0.87 -0.45
N VAL A 133 5.60 0.14 -1.18
CA VAL A 133 5.46 -1.32 -1.29
C VAL A 133 5.81 -1.98 0.04
N HIS A 134 6.91 -1.55 0.65
CA HIS A 134 7.42 -2.13 1.88
C HIS A 134 6.54 -1.84 3.11
N ASP A 135 5.93 -0.66 3.21
CA ASP A 135 4.97 -0.29 4.28
C ASP A 135 3.81 -1.29 4.41
N TYR A 136 3.50 -2.02 3.33
CA TYR A 136 2.45 -3.05 3.29
C TYR A 136 3.02 -4.48 3.14
N GLU A 137 4.30 -4.67 3.49
CA GLU A 137 5.04 -5.94 3.42
C GLU A 137 5.09 -6.57 2.03
N GLY A 138 4.99 -5.75 0.97
CA GLY A 138 5.32 -6.18 -0.38
C GLY A 138 6.84 -6.21 -0.60
N THR A 139 7.28 -6.96 -1.60
CA THR A 139 8.67 -7.01 -2.03
C THR A 139 8.79 -6.45 -3.45
N VAL A 140 9.64 -5.45 -3.66
CA VAL A 140 9.98 -4.99 -5.01
C VAL A 140 10.92 -6.01 -5.64
N ASN A 141 10.47 -6.61 -6.74
CA ASN A 141 11.23 -7.65 -7.44
C ASN A 141 12.10 -7.04 -8.55
N GLU A 142 11.59 -6.03 -9.26
CA GLU A 142 12.28 -5.41 -10.39
C GLU A 142 11.96 -3.92 -10.50
N LEU A 143 12.95 -3.14 -10.94
CA LEU A 143 12.76 -1.76 -11.38
C LEU A 143 12.63 -1.78 -12.91
N THR A 144 11.45 -1.44 -13.42
CA THR A 144 11.25 -1.13 -14.84
C THR A 144 11.71 0.30 -15.07
N GLY A 145 12.29 0.66 -16.22
CA GLY A 145 13.00 1.95 -16.36
C GLY A 145 12.24 3.21 -15.89
N ASP A 146 10.90 3.15 -15.92
CA ASP A 146 9.89 4.14 -15.58
C ASP A 146 8.99 3.74 -14.38
N GLY A 147 9.29 2.63 -13.68
CA GLY A 147 8.37 2.04 -12.73
C GLY A 147 8.91 0.83 -11.95
N ILE A 148 8.02 0.07 -11.31
CA ILE A 148 8.41 -1.13 -10.55
C ILE A 148 7.47 -2.30 -10.77
N MET A 149 8.02 -3.50 -10.59
CA MET A 149 7.26 -4.73 -10.34
C MET A 149 7.41 -5.13 -8.87
N ALA A 150 6.28 -5.24 -8.18
CA ALA A 150 6.20 -5.66 -6.79
C ALA A 150 5.34 -6.91 -6.61
N LEU A 151 5.71 -7.71 -5.61
CA LEU A 151 5.04 -8.96 -5.24
C LEU A 151 4.54 -8.88 -3.81
N PHE A 152 3.32 -9.37 -3.58
CA PHE A 152 2.72 -9.53 -2.27
C PHE A 152 2.33 -11.00 -2.08
N GLY A 153 2.71 -11.59 -0.95
CA GLY A 153 2.55 -13.02 -0.70
C GLY A 153 3.70 -13.89 -1.24
N ALA A 154 4.80 -13.27 -1.67
CA ALA A 154 6.06 -13.93 -1.98
C ALA A 154 7.25 -13.05 -1.55
N PRO A 155 8.36 -13.62 -1.06
CA PRO A 155 8.59 -15.06 -0.80
C PRO A 155 7.82 -15.59 0.42
N ILE A 156 7.37 -14.70 1.30
CA ILE A 156 6.54 -15.00 2.47
C ILE A 156 5.08 -14.96 2.07
N ALA A 157 4.34 -16.04 2.32
CA ALA A 157 2.91 -16.11 2.04
C ALA A 157 2.12 -15.13 2.94
N LEU A 158 1.19 -14.38 2.33
CA LEU A 158 0.32 -13.42 3.01
C LEU A 158 -1.12 -13.68 2.56
N GLU A 159 -2.01 -13.98 3.50
CA GLU A 159 -3.43 -14.25 3.21
C GLU A 159 -4.15 -13.01 2.67
N ASP A 160 -3.74 -11.82 3.11
CA ASP A 160 -4.28 -10.52 2.74
C ASP A 160 -3.43 -9.80 1.67
N ALA A 161 -2.60 -10.54 0.91
CA ALA A 161 -1.77 -9.99 -0.17
C ALA A 161 -2.54 -9.10 -1.18
N PRO A 162 -3.72 -9.50 -1.69
CA PRO A 162 -4.49 -8.64 -2.60
C PRO A 162 -4.89 -7.30 -1.99
N GLN A 163 -5.32 -7.31 -0.73
CA GLN A 163 -5.69 -6.11 0.01
C GLN A 163 -4.48 -5.20 0.22
N ARG A 164 -3.33 -5.76 0.62
CA ARG A 164 -2.08 -5.02 0.84
C ARG A 164 -1.58 -4.36 -0.43
N ALA A 165 -1.63 -5.06 -1.56
CA ALA A 165 -1.27 -4.51 -2.87
C ALA A 165 -2.14 -3.29 -3.23
N ILE A 166 -3.46 -3.39 -3.05
CA ILE A 166 -4.37 -2.27 -3.33
C ILE A 166 -4.12 -1.08 -2.37
N ARG A 167 -3.91 -1.32 -1.06
CA ARG A 167 -3.59 -0.24 -0.11
C ARG A 167 -2.26 0.43 -0.44
N SER A 168 -1.25 -0.34 -0.84
CA SER A 168 0.03 0.15 -1.32
C SER A 168 -0.14 1.04 -2.56
N ALA A 169 -0.91 0.59 -3.56
CA ALA A 169 -1.22 1.36 -4.76
C ALA A 169 -1.90 2.71 -4.44
N LEU A 170 -2.90 2.71 -3.56
CA LEU A 170 -3.56 3.94 -3.12
C LEU A 170 -2.63 4.88 -2.34
N ALA A 171 -1.70 4.33 -1.56
CA ALA A 171 -0.68 5.11 -0.86
C ALA A 171 0.34 5.73 -1.84
N ILE A 172 0.78 4.97 -2.85
CA ILE A 172 1.63 5.43 -3.95
C ILE A 172 0.99 6.62 -4.65
N HIS A 173 -0.27 6.50 -5.08
CA HIS A 173 -0.99 7.62 -5.71
C HIS A 173 -1.04 8.85 -4.81
N ARG A 174 -1.25 8.69 -3.51
CA ARG A 174 -1.30 9.80 -2.56
C ARG A 174 0.05 10.52 -2.44
N GLU A 175 1.14 9.78 -2.26
CA GLU A 175 2.45 10.38 -2.09
C GLU A 175 3.00 10.96 -3.39
N ILE A 176 2.82 10.29 -4.53
CA ILE A 176 3.20 10.84 -5.83
C ILE A 176 2.42 12.13 -6.14
N ASN A 177 1.12 12.20 -5.79
CA ASN A 177 0.36 13.44 -5.95
C ASN A 177 0.89 14.58 -5.07
N LYS A 178 1.36 14.30 -3.84
CA LYS A 178 1.99 15.32 -2.99
C LYS A 178 3.33 15.77 -3.58
N PHE A 179 4.17 14.80 -3.94
CA PHE A 179 5.47 15.04 -4.55
C PHE A 179 5.35 15.86 -5.85
N SER A 180 4.41 15.49 -6.72
CA SER A 180 4.14 16.21 -7.96
C SER A 180 3.70 17.67 -7.72
N LYS A 181 2.89 17.93 -6.68
CA LYS A 181 2.52 19.31 -6.30
C LYS A 181 3.74 20.13 -5.88
N GLN A 182 4.66 19.53 -5.12
CA GLN A 182 5.90 20.16 -4.70
C GLN A 182 6.82 20.47 -5.90
N LEU A 183 7.02 19.50 -6.79
CA LEU A 183 7.82 19.71 -8.00
C LEU A 183 7.26 20.80 -8.91
N LYS A 184 5.93 20.89 -9.01
CA LYS A 184 5.28 21.95 -9.77
C LYS A 184 5.54 23.33 -9.17
N SER A 185 5.52 23.47 -7.84
CA SER A 185 5.79 24.75 -7.17
C SER A 185 7.26 25.15 -7.20
N GLU A 186 8.18 24.21 -7.04
CA GLU A 186 9.61 24.49 -6.86
C GLU A 186 10.37 24.47 -8.19
N LYS A 187 10.13 23.47 -9.03
CA LYS A 187 10.91 23.16 -10.23
C LYS A 187 10.14 23.37 -11.53
N ARG A 188 8.87 23.83 -11.47
CA ARG A 188 7.96 24.00 -12.63
C ARG A 188 7.80 22.75 -13.50
N ILE A 189 8.00 21.57 -12.92
CA ILE A 189 7.87 20.29 -13.61
C ILE A 189 6.36 19.97 -13.78
N PRO A 190 5.95 19.37 -14.93
CA PRO A 190 4.56 18.94 -15.14
C PRO A 190 4.06 17.97 -14.07
N SER A 191 2.73 17.79 -14.00
CA SER A 191 2.14 16.82 -13.07
C SER A 191 2.57 15.40 -13.42
N ILE A 192 3.08 14.67 -12.43
CA ILE A 192 3.48 13.27 -12.54
C ILE A 192 2.34 12.42 -12.00
N LYS A 193 1.98 11.38 -12.75
CA LYS A 193 0.96 10.40 -12.37
C LYS A 193 1.49 9.00 -12.61
N MET A 194 1.03 8.06 -11.80
CA MET A 194 1.34 6.64 -11.96
C MET A 194 0.14 5.91 -12.57
N ARG A 195 0.40 4.88 -13.36
CA ARG A 195 -0.55 3.83 -13.73
C ARG A 195 -0.21 2.60 -12.91
N ILE A 196 -1.23 1.94 -12.36
CA ILE A 196 -1.00 0.74 -11.55
C ILE A 196 -1.93 -0.38 -12.01
N GLY A 197 -1.35 -1.56 -12.25
CA GLY A 197 -2.07 -2.78 -12.58
C GLY A 197 -1.82 -3.86 -11.54
N ILE A 198 -2.87 -4.51 -11.06
CA ILE A 198 -2.77 -5.58 -10.07
C ILE A 198 -3.54 -6.82 -10.53
N HIS A 199 -2.90 -7.98 -10.38
CA HIS A 199 -3.55 -9.27 -10.56
C HIS A 199 -3.09 -10.28 -9.49
N THR A 200 -4.01 -11.14 -9.08
CA THR A 200 -3.77 -12.21 -8.11
C THR A 200 -3.98 -13.55 -8.79
N GLY A 201 -2.94 -14.39 -8.77
CA GLY A 201 -2.98 -15.69 -9.41
C GLY A 201 -1.89 -16.63 -8.90
N PRO A 202 -1.95 -17.91 -9.30
CA PRO A 202 -0.89 -18.86 -8.98
C PRO A 202 0.40 -18.51 -9.71
N VAL A 203 1.54 -18.66 -9.03
CA VAL A 203 2.89 -18.59 -9.59
C VAL A 203 3.71 -19.77 -9.09
N VAL A 204 4.69 -20.20 -9.88
CA VAL A 204 5.65 -21.23 -9.46
C VAL A 204 6.92 -20.52 -9.01
N VAL A 205 7.33 -20.77 -7.76
CA VAL A 205 8.56 -20.22 -7.20
C VAL A 205 9.66 -21.27 -7.27
N GLY A 206 10.84 -20.90 -7.80
CA GLY A 206 12.01 -21.77 -7.81
C GLY A 206 13.31 -20.97 -7.67
N THR A 207 14.36 -21.63 -7.18
CA THR A 207 15.73 -21.09 -7.12
C THR A 207 16.54 -21.57 -8.32
N LEU A 208 17.33 -20.69 -8.93
CA LEU A 208 18.33 -21.05 -9.95
C LEU A 208 19.71 -20.53 -9.52
N GLY A 209 20.61 -21.45 -9.15
CA GLY A 209 22.01 -21.16 -8.83
C GLY A 209 22.35 -21.03 -7.34
N ASN A 210 23.63 -20.74 -7.04
CA ASN A 210 24.20 -20.64 -5.68
C ASN A 210 24.04 -19.25 -5.03
N ASP A 211 23.59 -18.25 -5.78
CA ASP A 211 23.30 -16.91 -5.28
C ASP A 211 21.81 -16.78 -4.95
N LEU A 212 21.45 -15.86 -4.03
CA LEU A 212 20.07 -15.52 -3.65
C LEU A 212 19.27 -14.91 -4.82
N ARG A 213 19.14 -15.65 -5.92
CA ARG A 213 18.27 -15.33 -7.04
C ARG A 213 17.00 -16.12 -6.88
N VAL A 214 15.97 -15.45 -6.35
CA VAL A 214 14.60 -15.93 -6.54
C VAL A 214 14.19 -15.51 -7.96
N GLU A 215 14.67 -16.23 -8.96
CA GLU A 215 14.14 -16.11 -10.32
C GLU A 215 12.78 -16.83 -10.33
N PHE A 216 11.74 -16.06 -10.05
CA PHE A 216 10.37 -16.54 -10.24
C PHE A 216 10.16 -16.79 -11.73
N LYS A 217 10.29 -18.05 -12.15
CA LYS A 217 9.68 -18.53 -13.40
C LYS A 217 8.16 -18.53 -13.19
N ALA A 218 7.59 -17.34 -13.10
CA ALA A 218 6.16 -17.15 -13.26
C ALA A 218 5.79 -17.80 -14.58
N VAL A 219 4.98 -18.86 -14.53
CA VAL A 219 4.26 -19.30 -15.70
C VAL A 219 3.49 -18.06 -16.16
N GLY A 220 3.93 -17.48 -17.27
CA GLY A 220 3.89 -16.04 -17.56
C GLY A 220 2.52 -15.36 -17.61
N ASP A 221 1.43 -16.03 -17.30
CA ASP A 221 0.09 -15.47 -17.40
C ASP A 221 -0.22 -14.47 -16.27
N THR A 222 0.10 -14.79 -15.01
CA THR A 222 -0.20 -13.91 -13.85
C THR A 222 0.55 -12.58 -13.93
N VAL A 223 1.86 -12.62 -14.19
CA VAL A 223 2.72 -11.44 -14.29
C VAL A 223 2.35 -10.61 -15.53
N ASN A 224 2.16 -11.26 -16.68
CA ASN A 224 1.76 -10.55 -17.89
C ASN A 224 0.41 -9.88 -17.68
N LEU A 225 -0.58 -10.54 -17.07
CA LEU A 225 -1.89 -9.94 -16.86
C LEU A 225 -1.82 -8.70 -15.95
N ALA A 226 -1.02 -8.71 -14.88
CA ALA A 226 -0.79 -7.53 -14.05
C ALA A 226 -0.17 -6.37 -14.86
N SER A 227 0.86 -6.66 -15.67
CA SER A 227 1.46 -5.65 -16.57
C SER A 227 0.47 -5.13 -17.61
N ARG A 228 -0.42 -5.99 -18.14
CA ARG A 228 -1.48 -5.55 -19.06
C ARG A 228 -2.51 -4.66 -18.36
N MET A 229 -2.83 -4.93 -17.09
CA MET A 229 -3.74 -4.07 -16.33
C MET A 229 -3.11 -2.69 -16.11
N GLU A 230 -1.80 -2.61 -15.88
CA GLU A 230 -1.08 -1.33 -15.75
C GLU A 230 -1.16 -0.55 -17.07
N GLY A 231 -0.79 -1.18 -18.20
CA GLY A 231 -0.82 -0.50 -19.49
C GLY A 231 -2.21 -0.10 -19.97
N LEU A 232 -3.28 -0.71 -19.43
CA LEU A 232 -4.67 -0.30 -19.66
C LEU A 232 -5.15 0.79 -18.69
N ALA A 233 -4.48 0.97 -17.56
CA ALA A 233 -4.90 1.90 -16.53
C ALA A 233 -4.80 3.35 -17.01
N GLU A 234 -5.81 4.15 -16.65
CA GLU A 234 -5.73 5.60 -16.84
C GLU A 234 -4.72 6.20 -15.85
N PRO A 235 -4.03 7.30 -16.21
CA PRO A 235 -3.07 7.94 -15.32
C PRO A 235 -3.67 8.41 -14.00
N GLY A 236 -3.06 7.98 -12.89
CA GLY A 236 -3.53 8.23 -11.53
C GLY A 236 -4.56 7.22 -11.04
N THR A 237 -4.76 6.12 -11.75
CA THR A 237 -5.73 5.06 -11.38
C THR A 237 -5.05 3.71 -11.14
N THR A 238 -5.79 2.80 -10.51
CA THR A 238 -5.36 1.43 -10.27
C THR A 238 -6.40 0.47 -10.84
N TYR A 239 -6.00 -0.38 -11.78
CA TYR A 239 -6.86 -1.38 -12.39
C TYR A 239 -6.55 -2.77 -11.86
N VAL A 240 -7.60 -3.53 -11.62
CA VAL A 240 -7.52 -4.91 -11.13
C VAL A 240 -8.39 -5.85 -11.95
N THR A 241 -7.95 -7.10 -12.03
CA THR A 241 -8.71 -8.21 -12.63
C THR A 241 -9.86 -8.69 -11.73
N GLU A 242 -10.76 -9.50 -12.28
CA GLU A 242 -11.86 -10.12 -11.54
C GLU A 242 -11.39 -10.98 -10.35
N GLU A 243 -10.27 -11.70 -10.47
CA GLU A 243 -9.73 -12.53 -9.39
C GLU A 243 -9.34 -11.68 -8.18
N THR A 244 -8.61 -10.59 -8.41
CA THR A 244 -8.24 -9.64 -7.35
C THR A 244 -9.46 -8.93 -6.79
N PHE A 245 -10.40 -8.52 -7.65
CA PHE A 245 -11.67 -7.94 -7.23
C PHE A 245 -12.44 -8.88 -6.30
N LYS A 246 -12.67 -10.13 -6.67
CA LYS A 246 -13.42 -11.11 -5.83
C LYS A 246 -12.79 -11.33 -4.46
N LEU A 247 -11.46 -11.25 -4.37
CA LEU A 247 -10.72 -11.41 -3.10
C LEU A 247 -10.74 -10.15 -2.24
N THR A 248 -11.09 -8.99 -2.81
CA THR A 248 -11.03 -7.68 -2.15
C THR A 248 -12.36 -6.92 -2.20
N GLU A 249 -13.38 -7.53 -2.77
CA GLU A 249 -14.71 -6.96 -2.93
C GLU A 249 -15.27 -6.61 -1.56
N GLY A 250 -15.81 -5.40 -1.45
CA GLY A 250 -16.33 -4.84 -0.22
C GLY A 250 -15.28 -4.28 0.74
N LEU A 251 -14.00 -4.62 0.64
CA LEU A 251 -12.90 -3.91 1.33
C LEU A 251 -12.56 -2.58 0.64
N PHE A 252 -12.83 -2.49 -0.66
CA PHE A 252 -12.65 -1.28 -1.47
C PHE A 252 -13.90 -1.02 -2.29
N ARG A 253 -14.08 0.24 -2.66
CA ARG A 253 -15.05 0.65 -3.67
C ARG A 253 -14.41 0.50 -5.04
N PHE A 254 -15.12 -0.17 -5.95
CA PHE A 254 -14.68 -0.40 -7.31
C PHE A 254 -15.68 0.19 -8.30
N GLU A 255 -15.18 0.58 -9.46
CA GLU A 255 -15.97 0.85 -10.66
C GLU A 255 -15.70 -0.25 -11.69
N SER A 256 -16.76 -0.85 -12.24
CA SER A 256 -16.60 -1.87 -13.28
C SER A 256 -16.36 -1.18 -14.63
N LEU A 257 -15.27 -1.56 -15.29
CA LEU A 257 -14.91 -1.06 -16.63
C LEU A 257 -15.32 -2.02 -17.75
N GLY A 258 -16.09 -3.07 -17.40
CA GLY A 258 -16.53 -4.12 -18.31
C GLY A 258 -15.43 -5.09 -18.71
N GLU A 259 -15.72 -5.84 -19.77
CA GLU A 259 -14.81 -6.82 -20.36
C GLU A 259 -13.86 -6.14 -21.35
N LYS A 260 -12.56 -6.44 -21.24
CA LYS A 260 -11.50 -5.93 -22.11
C LYS A 260 -10.78 -7.09 -22.78
N LEU A 261 -10.53 -6.95 -24.09
CA LEU A 261 -9.69 -7.88 -24.82
C LEU A 261 -8.22 -7.64 -24.44
N VAL A 262 -7.60 -8.64 -23.82
CA VAL A 262 -6.20 -8.56 -23.37
C VAL A 262 -5.34 -9.44 -24.27
N LYS A 263 -4.25 -8.88 -24.78
CA LYS A 263 -3.31 -9.62 -25.63
C LYS A 263 -2.78 -10.86 -24.89
N GLY A 264 -2.96 -12.04 -25.49
CA GLY A 264 -2.53 -13.33 -24.92
C GLY A 264 -3.62 -14.06 -24.12
N LYS A 265 -4.83 -13.50 -24.02
CA LYS A 265 -6.01 -14.17 -23.46
C LYS A 265 -7.00 -14.49 -24.57
N GLU A 266 -7.54 -15.71 -24.54
CA GLU A 266 -8.59 -16.16 -25.46
C GLU A 266 -9.94 -15.54 -25.10
N GLU A 267 -10.23 -15.46 -23.80
CA GLU A 267 -11.46 -14.85 -23.28
C GLU A 267 -11.22 -13.38 -22.84
N PRO A 268 -12.21 -12.49 -23.02
CA PRO A 268 -12.17 -11.15 -22.47
C PRO A 268 -12.02 -11.17 -20.94
N VAL A 269 -11.22 -10.25 -20.40
CA VAL A 269 -10.98 -10.13 -18.96
C VAL A 269 -11.83 -9.01 -18.41
N LYS A 270 -12.58 -9.25 -17.33
CA LYS A 270 -13.30 -8.19 -16.60
C LYS A 270 -12.32 -7.34 -15.80
N VAL A 271 -12.41 -6.03 -15.99
CA VAL A 271 -11.51 -5.05 -15.37
C VAL A 271 -12.29 -4.14 -14.43
N TYR A 272 -11.69 -3.84 -13.28
CA TYR A 272 -12.25 -2.99 -12.25
C TYR A 272 -11.26 -1.91 -11.87
N GLN A 273 -11.71 -0.66 -11.77
CA GLN A 273 -10.92 0.42 -11.20
C GLN A 273 -11.13 0.47 -9.69
N VAL A 274 -10.03 0.54 -8.94
CA VAL A 274 -10.06 0.85 -7.51
C VAL A 274 -10.33 2.35 -7.33
N ILE A 275 -11.37 2.69 -6.57
CA ILE A 275 -11.75 4.09 -6.31
C ILE A 275 -11.23 4.56 -4.95
N ALA A 276 -11.53 3.81 -3.89
CA ALA A 276 -11.17 4.19 -2.52
C ALA A 276 -11.26 2.98 -1.58
N PRO A 277 -10.63 3.02 -0.38
CA PRO A 277 -10.96 2.10 0.69
C PRO A 277 -12.46 2.16 1.00
N SER A 278 -13.06 1.01 1.29
CA SER A 278 -14.40 0.97 1.85
C SER A 278 -14.30 1.48 3.28
N THR A 279 -15.09 2.49 3.63
CA THR A 279 -14.90 3.21 4.89
C THR A 279 -15.20 2.36 6.13
N ARG A 280 -15.84 1.18 6.02
CA ARG A 280 -16.30 0.38 7.17
C ARG A 280 -16.60 -1.10 6.84
N ARG A 281 -15.69 -1.88 6.21
CA ARG A 281 -15.97 -3.30 5.87
C ARG A 281 -14.78 -4.25 6.09
N THR A 282 -14.91 -5.24 6.98
CA THR A 282 -14.10 -6.46 7.05
C THR A 282 -14.56 -7.49 6.03
N ARG A 283 -13.70 -8.47 5.70
CA ARG A 283 -14.08 -9.68 4.96
C ARG A 283 -15.34 -10.34 5.53
N PHE A 284 -15.48 -10.31 6.85
CA PHE A 284 -16.67 -10.81 7.53
C PHE A 284 -17.91 -9.96 7.23
N GLU A 285 -17.86 -8.63 7.36
CA GLU A 285 -18.98 -7.73 7.03
C GLU A 285 -19.44 -7.87 5.57
N VAL A 286 -18.51 -8.05 4.64
CA VAL A 286 -18.83 -8.33 3.23
C VAL A 286 -19.54 -9.68 3.07
N SER A 287 -19.06 -10.71 3.77
CA SER A 287 -19.72 -12.03 3.78
C SER A 287 -21.10 -11.95 4.43
N ALA A 288 -21.28 -11.07 5.42
CA ALA A 288 -22.55 -10.85 6.11
C ALA A 288 -23.63 -10.29 5.17
N GLU A 289 -23.27 -9.34 4.31
CA GLU A 289 -24.18 -8.75 3.32
C GLU A 289 -24.61 -9.74 2.23
N ARG A 290 -23.80 -10.76 1.93
CA ARG A 290 -24.12 -11.80 0.93
C ARG A 290 -25.07 -12.87 1.45
N GLY A 291 -25.43 -12.81 2.73
CA GLY A 291 -26.19 -13.85 3.42
C GLY A 291 -25.26 -14.84 4.11
N LEU A 292 -25.45 -14.99 5.42
CA LEU A 292 -24.66 -15.87 6.26
C LEU A 292 -25.35 -17.22 6.38
N THR A 293 -24.55 -18.28 6.52
CA THR A 293 -25.08 -19.57 6.95
C THR A 293 -25.68 -19.45 8.35
N PRO A 294 -26.65 -20.32 8.71
CA PRO A 294 -27.21 -20.36 10.06
C PRO A 294 -26.10 -20.43 11.11
N PHE A 295 -26.26 -19.66 12.19
CA PHE A 295 -25.36 -19.73 13.33
C PHE A 295 -25.75 -20.94 14.18
N VAL A 296 -24.84 -21.89 14.38
CA VAL A 296 -25.14 -23.17 15.04
C VAL A 296 -24.03 -23.53 16.04
N GLY A 297 -24.41 -24.07 17.19
CA GLY A 297 -23.47 -24.71 18.13
C GLY A 297 -22.65 -23.74 18.99
N ARG A 298 -23.12 -22.50 19.15
CA ARG A 298 -22.44 -21.43 19.91
C ARG A 298 -23.41 -20.64 20.80
N ASP A 299 -24.57 -21.22 21.09
CA ASP A 299 -25.62 -20.56 21.88
C ASP A 299 -25.13 -20.22 23.29
N ARG A 300 -24.35 -21.11 23.90
CA ARG A 300 -23.76 -20.90 25.24
C ARG A 300 -22.79 -19.72 25.26
N GLU A 301 -21.89 -19.61 24.28
CA GLU A 301 -20.93 -18.50 24.22
C GLU A 301 -21.64 -17.16 23.99
N LEU A 302 -22.71 -17.16 23.17
CA LEU A 302 -23.54 -15.98 22.97
C LEU A 302 -24.31 -15.59 24.26
N GLU A 303 -24.90 -16.56 24.95
CA GLU A 303 -25.55 -16.35 26.25
C GLU A 303 -24.60 -15.76 27.28
N LEU A 304 -23.34 -16.21 27.34
CA LEU A 304 -22.35 -15.64 28.27
C LEU A 304 -22.09 -14.15 28.02
N LEU A 305 -22.04 -13.73 26.75
CA LEU A 305 -21.87 -12.32 26.38
C LEU A 305 -23.11 -11.50 26.73
N LEU A 306 -24.31 -12.04 26.47
CA LEU A 306 -25.58 -11.39 26.80
C LEU A 306 -25.76 -11.24 28.32
N ASP A 307 -25.50 -12.29 29.09
CA ASP A 307 -25.50 -12.25 30.56
C ASP A 307 -24.47 -11.25 31.11
N GLY A 308 -23.31 -11.16 30.45
CA GLY A 308 -22.31 -10.13 30.73
C GLY A 308 -22.87 -8.74 30.53
N PHE A 309 -23.54 -8.50 29.39
CA PHE A 309 -24.16 -7.23 29.07
C PHE A 309 -25.25 -6.83 30.07
N GLU A 310 -26.08 -7.77 30.53
CA GLU A 310 -27.07 -7.51 31.59
C GLU A 310 -26.41 -7.02 32.89
N ARG A 311 -25.27 -7.61 33.29
CA ARG A 311 -24.50 -7.15 34.45
C ARG A 311 -23.93 -5.75 34.23
N VAL A 312 -23.47 -5.46 33.01
CA VAL A 312 -22.96 -4.13 32.63
C VAL A 312 -24.07 -3.07 32.70
N LYS A 313 -25.30 -3.39 32.28
CA LYS A 313 -26.45 -2.49 32.44
C LYS A 313 -26.66 -2.10 33.91
N ALA A 314 -26.42 -3.02 34.84
CA ALA A 314 -26.47 -2.82 36.28
C ALA A 314 -25.21 -2.18 36.90
N GLY A 315 -24.27 -1.64 36.10
CA GLY A 315 -23.05 -0.97 36.58
C GLY A 315 -21.94 -1.92 37.02
N LYS A 316 -22.02 -3.21 36.66
CA LYS A 316 -20.96 -4.18 36.92
C LYS A 316 -20.17 -4.38 35.65
N GLY A 317 -19.14 -3.57 35.43
CA GLY A 317 -18.27 -3.69 34.25
C GLY A 317 -17.75 -5.12 34.05
N GLN A 318 -17.68 -5.55 32.81
CA GLN A 318 -17.27 -6.91 32.42
C GLN A 318 -16.21 -6.86 31.33
N ALA A 319 -15.34 -7.87 31.28
CA ALA A 319 -14.40 -8.06 30.20
C ALA A 319 -14.43 -9.53 29.75
N PHE A 320 -14.42 -9.75 28.44
CA PHE A 320 -14.39 -11.08 27.83
C PHE A 320 -13.19 -11.19 26.88
N SER A 321 -12.58 -12.36 26.84
CA SER A 321 -11.53 -12.68 25.87
C SER A 321 -11.97 -13.87 25.02
N ILE A 322 -12.05 -13.66 23.71
CA ILE A 322 -12.46 -14.67 22.74
C ILE A 322 -11.22 -15.21 22.04
N VAL A 323 -10.81 -16.43 22.42
CA VAL A 323 -9.59 -17.08 21.90
C VAL A 323 -9.96 -18.35 21.15
N SER A 324 -9.52 -18.45 19.90
CA SER A 324 -9.67 -19.65 19.08
C SER A 324 -8.70 -19.60 17.88
N GLU A 325 -8.59 -20.71 17.16
CA GLU A 325 -7.91 -20.74 15.86
C GLU A 325 -8.59 -19.81 14.83
N ALA A 326 -7.82 -19.40 13.81
CA ALA A 326 -8.33 -18.58 12.71
C ALA A 326 -9.44 -19.32 11.95
N GLY A 327 -10.46 -18.60 11.49
CA GLY A 327 -11.57 -19.19 10.72
C GLY A 327 -12.67 -19.90 11.52
N VAL A 328 -12.50 -20.11 12.83
CA VAL A 328 -13.50 -20.81 13.69
C VAL A 328 -14.78 -19.98 13.96
N GLY A 329 -14.81 -18.71 13.56
CA GLY A 329 -16.01 -17.85 13.66
C GLY A 329 -16.02 -16.88 14.84
N LYS A 330 -14.86 -16.39 15.29
CA LYS A 330 -14.79 -15.34 16.35
C LYS A 330 -15.58 -14.08 15.99
N SER A 331 -15.30 -13.51 14.82
CA SER A 331 -16.02 -12.33 14.32
C SER A 331 -17.51 -12.64 14.05
N ARG A 332 -17.85 -13.90 13.74
CA ARG A 332 -19.25 -14.35 13.60
C ARG A 332 -19.99 -14.31 14.93
N LEU A 333 -19.37 -14.77 16.02
CA LEU A 333 -19.93 -14.68 17.37
C LEU A 333 -20.13 -13.22 17.79
N LEU A 334 -19.13 -12.37 17.59
CA LEU A 334 -19.22 -10.94 17.91
C LEU A 334 -20.32 -10.24 17.11
N TYR A 335 -20.48 -10.61 15.83
CA TYR A 335 -21.57 -10.11 14.99
C TYR A 335 -22.96 -10.53 15.50
N GLU A 336 -23.15 -11.79 15.87
CA GLU A 336 -24.44 -12.24 16.41
C GLU A 336 -24.74 -11.57 17.76
N PHE A 337 -23.72 -11.34 18.60
CA PHE A 337 -23.86 -10.54 19.81
C PHE A 337 -24.26 -9.10 19.51
N ARG A 338 -23.57 -8.43 18.58
CA ARG A 338 -23.92 -7.07 18.13
C ARG A 338 -25.35 -6.98 17.60
N LYS A 339 -25.79 -7.98 16.84
CA LYS A 339 -27.16 -8.09 16.33
C LYS A 339 -28.17 -8.27 17.46
N ALA A 340 -27.86 -9.11 18.45
CA ALA A 340 -28.73 -9.36 19.59
C ALA A 340 -28.95 -8.10 20.45
N VAL A 341 -27.91 -7.26 20.62
CA VAL A 341 -28.00 -6.01 21.38
C VAL A 341 -28.39 -4.79 20.54
N ALA A 342 -28.69 -4.94 19.25
CA ALA A 342 -28.91 -3.82 18.34
C ALA A 342 -30.14 -2.95 18.70
N ASN A 343 -31.12 -3.53 19.41
CA ASN A 343 -32.32 -2.83 19.86
C ASN A 343 -32.19 -2.27 21.30
N GLU A 344 -31.06 -2.50 21.96
CA GLU A 344 -30.79 -1.97 23.30
C GLU A 344 -30.27 -0.53 23.20
N ASP A 345 -30.48 0.30 24.24
CA ASP A 345 -29.84 1.62 24.32
C ASP A 345 -28.38 1.46 24.75
N VAL A 346 -27.53 1.12 23.79
CA VAL A 346 -26.10 0.84 23.99
C VAL A 346 -25.27 1.53 22.92
N THR A 347 -24.11 2.04 23.33
CA THR A 347 -23.08 2.45 22.37
C THR A 347 -22.19 1.24 22.08
N PHE A 348 -22.13 0.79 20.83
CA PHE A 348 -21.24 -0.29 20.40
C PHE A 348 -20.08 0.30 19.57
N LEU A 349 -18.87 0.23 20.10
CA LEU A 349 -17.64 0.66 19.45
C LEU A 349 -16.76 -0.54 19.13
N GLU A 350 -16.01 -0.44 18.05
CA GLU A 350 -15.14 -1.52 17.58
C GLU A 350 -13.80 -0.93 17.13
N GLY A 351 -12.71 -1.51 17.61
CA GLY A 351 -11.35 -1.20 17.20
C GLY A 351 -10.67 -2.44 16.63
N ARG A 352 -9.91 -2.29 15.54
CA ARG A 352 -9.27 -3.43 14.87
C ARG A 352 -7.77 -3.27 14.88
N CYS A 353 -7.05 -4.36 15.19
CA CYS A 353 -5.59 -4.37 15.08
C CYS A 353 -5.18 -4.70 13.64
N LEU A 354 -4.24 -3.95 13.08
CA LEU A 354 -3.74 -4.21 11.71
C LEU A 354 -2.57 -5.19 11.73
N SER A 355 -2.63 -6.21 10.87
CA SER A 355 -1.58 -7.21 10.67
C SER A 355 -0.22 -6.61 10.26
N TYR A 356 -0.24 -5.49 9.54
CA TYR A 356 0.93 -4.70 9.11
C TYR A 356 1.10 -3.38 9.88
N GLY A 357 0.31 -3.16 10.93
CA GLY A 357 0.28 -1.92 11.69
C GLY A 357 1.04 -1.97 13.02
N ARG A 358 1.91 -2.96 13.25
CA ARG A 358 2.70 -3.03 14.50
C ARG A 358 3.56 -1.78 14.76
N SER A 359 3.83 -0.98 13.73
CA SER A 359 4.52 0.32 13.81
C SER A 359 3.59 1.52 14.01
N VAL A 360 2.27 1.36 13.83
CA VAL A 360 1.27 2.43 13.99
C VAL A 360 0.70 2.37 15.41
N ALA A 361 1.26 3.19 16.29
CA ALA A 361 0.82 3.26 17.68
C ALA A 361 -0.66 3.66 17.80
N TYR A 362 -1.36 3.08 18.76
CA TYR A 362 -2.75 3.42 19.12
C TYR A 362 -3.81 3.16 18.04
N HIS A 363 -3.49 2.43 16.96
CA HIS A 363 -4.41 2.27 15.83
C HIS A 363 -5.83 1.79 16.22
N PRO A 364 -6.02 0.69 16.96
CA PRO A 364 -7.36 0.26 17.36
C PRO A 364 -8.09 1.29 18.25
N VAL A 365 -7.35 2.06 19.05
CA VAL A 365 -7.90 3.14 19.90
C VAL A 365 -8.37 4.30 19.02
N ILE A 366 -7.58 4.67 18.00
CA ILE A 366 -7.93 5.71 17.02
C ILE A 366 -9.21 5.31 16.27
N ASP A 367 -9.36 4.05 15.87
CA ASP A 367 -10.57 3.56 15.21
C ASP A 367 -11.82 3.68 16.10
N VAL A 368 -11.71 3.29 17.38
CA VAL A 368 -12.77 3.47 18.37
C VAL A 368 -13.13 4.95 18.53
N LEU A 369 -12.14 5.85 18.65
CA LEU A 369 -12.37 7.29 18.78
C LEU A 369 -13.03 7.89 17.54
N LYS A 370 -12.56 7.52 16.34
CA LYS A 370 -13.16 7.98 15.08
C LYS A 370 -14.61 7.55 14.97
N SER A 371 -14.92 6.31 15.32
CA SER A 371 -16.30 5.80 15.35
C SER A 371 -17.16 6.57 16.37
N ASN A 372 -16.63 6.78 17.59
CA ASN A 372 -17.35 7.48 18.66
C ASN A 372 -17.68 8.95 18.34
N PHE A 373 -16.78 9.66 17.64
CA PHE A 373 -16.97 11.06 17.24
C PHE A 373 -17.47 11.24 15.80
N ASP A 374 -17.83 10.15 15.13
CA ASP A 374 -18.29 10.13 13.72
C ASP A 374 -17.33 10.82 12.74
N ILE A 375 -16.03 10.57 12.89
CA ILE A 375 -14.96 11.13 12.06
C ILE A 375 -14.75 10.24 10.82
N HIS A 376 -14.75 10.85 9.64
CA HIS A 376 -14.60 10.15 8.36
C HIS A 376 -13.22 10.41 7.72
N GLU A 377 -12.79 9.52 6.82
CA GLU A 377 -11.55 9.72 6.06
C GLU A 377 -11.65 10.94 5.14
N GLY A 378 -10.59 11.76 5.14
CA GLY A 378 -10.50 12.96 4.30
C GLY A 378 -11.12 14.22 4.89
N GLU A 379 -11.74 14.14 6.07
CA GLU A 379 -12.21 15.33 6.80
C GLU A 379 -11.04 16.23 7.20
N ARG A 380 -11.28 17.54 7.20
CA ARG A 380 -10.26 18.54 7.51
C ARG A 380 -10.05 18.63 9.01
N ASP A 381 -8.83 18.95 9.44
CA ASP A 381 -8.43 19.12 10.83
C ASP A 381 -9.40 19.99 11.67
N GLN A 382 -9.94 21.07 11.08
CA GLN A 382 -10.93 21.94 11.73
C GLN A 382 -12.28 21.25 11.97
N GLU A 383 -12.73 20.40 11.04
CA GLU A 383 -13.97 19.63 11.15
C GLU A 383 -13.83 18.56 12.23
N ILE A 384 -12.72 17.84 12.22
CA ILE A 384 -12.37 16.83 13.23
C ILE A 384 -12.37 17.48 14.62
N ARG A 385 -11.68 18.61 14.77
CA ARG A 385 -11.63 19.37 16.04
C ARG A 385 -13.02 19.75 16.53
N GLY A 386 -13.88 20.27 15.65
CA GLY A 386 -15.25 20.63 15.99
C GLY A 386 -16.08 19.45 16.50
N LYS A 387 -15.95 18.27 15.86
CA LYS A 387 -16.64 17.04 16.27
C LYS A 387 -16.17 16.54 17.63
N VAL A 388 -14.86 16.46 17.83
CA VAL A 388 -14.29 16.01 19.11
C VAL A 388 -14.71 16.95 20.24
N LYS A 389 -14.60 18.27 20.04
CA LYS A 389 -15.01 19.26 21.04
C LYS A 389 -16.49 19.12 21.42
N LYS A 390 -17.39 19.07 20.42
CA LYS A 390 -18.83 18.86 20.65
C LYS A 390 -19.11 17.53 21.37
N GLY A 391 -18.38 16.47 21.01
CA GLY A 391 -18.50 15.17 21.67
C GLY A 391 -18.07 15.21 23.14
N LEU A 392 -16.96 15.90 23.46
CA LEU A 392 -16.51 16.06 24.84
C LEU A 392 -17.50 16.87 25.69
N GLU A 393 -18.11 17.91 25.11
CA GLU A 393 -19.17 18.69 25.77
C GLU A 393 -20.39 17.81 26.10
N LEU A 394 -20.81 16.95 25.17
CA LEU A 394 -21.93 16.01 25.38
C LEU A 394 -21.62 14.96 26.45
N ILE A 395 -20.37 14.49 26.53
CA ILE A 395 -19.92 13.49 27.50
C ILE A 395 -19.67 14.13 28.88
N GLY A 396 -19.52 15.45 28.96
CA GLY A 396 -19.24 16.16 30.21
C GLY A 396 -17.80 15.96 30.71
N VAL A 397 -16.84 15.84 29.79
CA VAL A 397 -15.41 15.74 30.13
C VAL A 397 -14.76 17.13 30.06
N ASP A 398 -13.84 17.40 30.98
CA ASP A 398 -13.04 18.62 30.98
C ASP A 398 -12.20 18.74 29.68
N GLU A 399 -12.52 19.77 28.89
CA GLU A 399 -11.91 20.02 27.57
C GLU A 399 -10.40 20.25 27.66
N PRO A 400 -9.86 21.13 28.53
CA PRO A 400 -8.42 21.40 28.62
C PRO A 400 -7.56 20.16 28.95
N SER A 401 -8.06 19.27 29.81
CA SER A 401 -7.31 18.06 30.19
C SER A 401 -7.47 16.88 29.23
N THR A 402 -8.30 17.00 28.18
CA THR A 402 -8.65 15.86 27.31
C THR A 402 -8.46 16.16 25.82
N LEU A 403 -8.95 17.31 25.35
CA LEU A 403 -8.99 17.65 23.92
C LEU A 403 -7.60 17.60 23.25
N PRO A 404 -6.53 18.22 23.80
CA PRO A 404 -5.22 18.23 23.11
C PRO A 404 -4.67 16.83 22.86
N TYR A 405 -4.85 15.92 23.81
CA TYR A 405 -4.35 14.55 23.74
C TYR A 405 -5.10 13.68 22.74
N LEU A 406 -6.41 13.90 22.57
CA LEU A 406 -7.19 13.22 21.54
C LEU A 406 -6.90 13.75 20.14
N LEU A 407 -6.75 15.06 19.99
CA LEU A 407 -6.38 15.67 18.71
C LEU A 407 -5.00 15.18 18.25
N GLU A 408 -4.07 15.03 19.20
CA GLU A 408 -2.77 14.41 18.94
C GLU A 408 -2.90 12.96 18.44
N LEU A 409 -3.68 12.12 19.14
CA LEU A 409 -3.94 10.74 18.70
C LEU A 409 -4.57 10.69 17.30
N LEU A 410 -5.46 11.62 16.99
CA LEU A 410 -6.12 11.74 15.69
C LEU A 410 -5.24 12.40 14.62
N SER A 411 -3.99 12.75 14.94
CA SER A 411 -3.04 13.43 14.04
C SER A 411 -3.54 14.76 13.48
N VAL A 412 -4.34 15.49 14.27
CA VAL A 412 -4.85 16.83 13.92
C VAL A 412 -3.78 17.87 14.18
N LYS A 413 -3.48 18.72 13.18
CA LYS A 413 -2.49 19.80 13.35
C LYS A 413 -2.93 20.81 14.39
N ASP A 414 -1.94 21.47 15.01
CA ASP A 414 -2.15 22.46 16.07
C ASP A 414 -3.04 21.90 17.18
N SER A 415 -2.79 20.65 17.61
CA SER A 415 -3.53 19.97 18.68
C SER A 415 -3.51 20.74 20.00
N GLY A 416 -2.58 21.70 20.13
CA GLY A 416 -2.32 22.48 21.34
C GLY A 416 -1.35 21.78 22.29
N ILE A 417 -0.95 20.53 21.98
CA ILE A 417 -0.05 19.76 22.83
C ILE A 417 1.38 20.32 22.82
N ASP A 418 1.83 20.90 21.69
CA ASP A 418 3.16 21.49 21.55
C ASP A 418 3.35 22.73 22.44
N GLN A 419 2.26 23.32 22.91
CA GLN A 419 2.28 24.43 23.85
C GLN A 419 2.44 23.97 25.32
N ILE A 420 2.38 22.65 25.56
CA ILE A 420 2.46 22.04 26.88
C ILE A 420 3.83 21.38 27.04
N SER A 421 4.70 21.97 27.87
CA SER A 421 6.00 21.38 28.17
C SER A 421 5.86 20.13 29.05
N MET A 422 6.16 18.95 28.50
CA MET A 422 6.14 17.68 29.23
C MET A 422 7.07 16.64 28.59
N SER A 423 7.46 15.63 29.38
CA SER A 423 8.22 14.49 28.85
C SER A 423 7.36 13.58 27.97
N PRO A 424 7.95 12.78 27.07
CA PRO A 424 7.22 11.80 26.27
C PRO A 424 6.40 10.81 27.12
N GLU A 425 6.92 10.40 28.28
CA GLU A 425 6.24 9.51 29.22
C GLU A 425 5.02 10.18 29.84
N ALA A 426 5.16 11.43 30.31
CA ALA A 426 4.03 12.19 30.83
C ALA A 426 2.95 12.43 29.76
N LYS A 427 3.34 12.66 28.50
CA LYS A 427 2.40 12.78 27.37
C LYS A 427 1.63 11.48 27.14
N LYS A 428 2.32 10.34 27.17
CA LYS A 428 1.70 9.01 27.07
C LYS A 428 0.69 8.77 28.19
N ASP A 429 1.05 9.07 29.44
CA ASP A 429 0.16 8.89 30.59
C ASP A 429 -1.11 9.75 30.47
N ARG A 430 -0.96 10.98 29.97
CA ARG A 430 -2.11 11.88 29.72
C ARG A 430 -3.01 11.39 28.60
N ILE A 431 -2.45 10.82 27.54
CA ILE A 431 -3.22 10.19 26.47
C ILE A 431 -4.06 9.02 27.03
N ILE A 432 -3.44 8.14 27.82
CA ILE A 432 -4.11 7.01 28.46
C ILE A 432 -5.23 7.53 29.39
N GLU A 433 -4.94 8.57 30.18
CA GLU A 433 -5.92 9.20 31.07
C GLU A 433 -7.11 9.79 30.30
N ALA A 434 -6.86 10.47 29.19
CA ALA A 434 -7.89 11.05 28.32
C ALA A 434 -8.81 9.98 27.72
N CYS A 435 -8.23 8.90 27.17
CA CYS A 435 -8.99 7.76 26.66
C CYS A 435 -9.86 7.13 27.76
N ARG A 436 -9.29 6.92 28.95
CA ARG A 436 -10.03 6.37 30.10
C ARG A 436 -11.21 7.26 30.51
N LYS A 437 -11.02 8.57 30.59
CA LYS A 437 -12.08 9.52 30.96
C LYS A 437 -13.27 9.44 30.02
N ILE A 438 -13.02 9.37 28.71
CA ILE A 438 -14.08 9.28 27.69
C ILE A 438 -14.87 7.99 27.83
N VAL A 439 -14.20 6.86 28.03
CA VAL A 439 -14.85 5.55 28.22
C VAL A 439 -15.73 5.56 29.47
N LEU A 440 -15.20 6.01 30.60
CA LEU A 440 -15.93 6.02 31.87
C LEU A 440 -17.11 7.00 31.83
N LYS A 441 -16.89 8.25 31.40
CA LYS A 441 -17.96 9.25 31.29
C LYS A 441 -18.99 8.91 30.22
N GLY A 442 -18.56 8.34 29.10
CA GLY A 442 -19.47 7.82 28.08
C GLY A 442 -20.39 6.73 28.64
N SER A 443 -19.86 5.85 29.50
CA SER A 443 -20.65 4.80 30.16
C SER A 443 -21.69 5.32 31.15
N GLU A 444 -21.54 6.53 31.68
CA GLU A 444 -22.53 7.18 32.55
C GLU A 444 -23.79 7.59 31.76
N ILE A 445 -23.64 7.92 30.46
CA ILE A 445 -24.77 8.27 29.59
C ILE A 445 -25.58 7.03 29.25
N ARG A 446 -24.91 6.01 28.71
CA ARG A 446 -25.50 4.70 28.38
C ARG A 446 -24.42 3.63 28.38
N PRO A 447 -24.79 2.34 28.56
CA PRO A 447 -23.84 1.25 28.50
C PRO A 447 -22.96 1.31 27.25
N LEU A 448 -21.69 0.97 27.43
CA LEU A 448 -20.69 1.01 26.37
C LEU A 448 -20.14 -0.40 26.15
N ILE A 449 -20.21 -0.90 24.92
CA ILE A 449 -19.51 -2.10 24.48
C ILE A 449 -18.34 -1.62 23.62
N ILE A 450 -17.12 -2.03 23.94
CA ILE A 450 -15.93 -1.75 23.12
C ILE A 450 -15.26 -3.07 22.77
N ALA A 451 -15.44 -3.52 21.53
CA ALA A 451 -14.82 -4.74 21.05
C ALA A 451 -13.49 -4.45 20.36
N PHE A 452 -12.43 -5.17 20.74
CA PHE A 452 -11.14 -5.13 20.05
C PHE A 452 -10.89 -6.44 19.31
N GLU A 453 -10.84 -6.38 17.97
CA GLU A 453 -10.54 -7.55 17.14
C GLU A 453 -9.04 -7.67 16.84
N ASP A 454 -8.61 -8.90 16.57
CA ASP A 454 -7.24 -9.25 16.17
C ASP A 454 -6.13 -8.85 17.15
N LEU A 455 -6.40 -8.94 18.47
CA LEU A 455 -5.48 -8.57 19.57
C LEU A 455 -4.06 -9.19 19.48
N HIS A 456 -3.85 -10.26 18.71
CA HIS A 456 -2.53 -10.83 18.46
C HIS A 456 -1.59 -9.90 17.65
N TRP A 457 -2.13 -8.85 17.03
CA TRP A 457 -1.40 -7.79 16.34
C TRP A 457 -1.27 -6.49 17.15
N LEU A 458 -1.75 -6.46 18.40
CA LEU A 458 -1.79 -5.25 19.24
C LEU A 458 -0.40 -4.64 19.44
N ASP A 459 -0.27 -3.33 19.23
CA ASP A 459 0.95 -2.59 19.51
C ASP A 459 1.08 -2.27 21.01
N LYS A 460 2.31 -1.96 21.45
CA LYS A 460 2.60 -1.77 22.88
C LYS A 460 1.83 -0.59 23.49
N SER A 461 1.59 0.46 22.70
CA SER A 461 0.93 1.66 23.20
C SER A 461 -0.57 1.44 23.37
N SER A 462 -1.20 0.72 22.43
CA SER A 462 -2.58 0.26 22.58
C SER A 462 -2.75 -0.75 23.72
N GLU A 463 -1.78 -1.62 23.97
CA GLU A 463 -1.78 -2.55 25.10
C GLU A 463 -1.92 -1.81 26.44
N ASP A 464 -1.18 -0.70 26.61
CA ASP A 464 -1.21 0.08 27.85
C ASP A 464 -2.56 0.80 28.04
N VAL A 465 -3.19 1.28 26.96
CA VAL A 465 -4.56 1.82 27.01
C VAL A 465 -5.56 0.74 27.41
N LEU A 466 -5.48 -0.44 26.81
CA LEU A 466 -6.39 -1.55 27.10
C LEU A 466 -6.26 -2.01 28.57
N LYS A 467 -5.02 -2.09 29.10
CA LYS A 467 -4.79 -2.36 30.52
C LYS A 467 -5.44 -1.31 31.42
N SER A 468 -5.23 -0.03 31.10
CA SER A 468 -5.86 1.05 31.86
C SER A 468 -7.39 0.95 31.86
N HIS A 469 -8.00 0.57 30.73
CA HIS A 469 -9.44 0.32 30.67
C HIS A 469 -9.85 -0.87 31.55
N LEU A 470 -9.18 -2.02 31.43
CA LEU A 470 -9.48 -3.22 32.24
C LEU A 470 -9.40 -2.95 33.75
N GLU A 471 -8.44 -2.15 34.20
CA GLU A 471 -8.30 -1.74 35.61
C GLU A 471 -9.42 -0.79 36.06
N SER A 472 -10.03 -0.06 35.13
CA SER A 472 -10.97 1.03 35.42
C SER A 472 -12.45 0.66 35.22
N ILE A 473 -12.75 -0.43 34.51
CA ILE A 473 -14.14 -0.85 34.29
C ILE A 473 -14.89 -1.36 35.53
N PRO A 474 -14.28 -1.85 36.64
CA PRO A 474 -15.06 -2.26 37.81
C PRO A 474 -15.95 -1.11 38.33
N GLY A 475 -17.25 -1.37 38.45
CA GLY A 475 -18.23 -0.35 38.87
C GLY A 475 -18.71 0.60 37.77
N SER A 476 -18.29 0.40 36.52
CA SER A 476 -18.75 1.17 35.36
C SER A 476 -19.76 0.38 34.50
N ARG A 477 -20.44 1.06 33.57
CA ARG A 477 -21.34 0.42 32.58
C ARG A 477 -20.58 0.12 31.27
N VAL A 478 -19.43 -0.55 31.39
CA VAL A 478 -18.57 -0.91 30.24
C VAL A 478 -18.44 -2.43 30.10
N LEU A 479 -18.60 -2.92 28.87
CA LEU A 479 -18.23 -4.27 28.42
C LEU A 479 -17.04 -4.18 27.46
N LEU A 480 -15.95 -4.87 27.79
CA LEU A 480 -14.76 -5.00 26.93
C LEU A 480 -14.71 -6.38 26.26
#